data_AF-A0A1Y0FTQ3-F1
#
_entry.id   AF-A0A1Y0FTQ3-F1
#
_cell.length_a   1.000
_cell.length_b   1.000
_cell.length_c   1.000
_cell.angle_alpha   90.00
_cell.angle_beta   90.00
_cell.angle_gamma   90.00
#
_symmetry.space_group_name_H-M   'P 1'
#
loop_
_entity.id
_entity.type
_entity.pdbx_description
1 polymer ?
#
loop_
_entity_poly.entity_id
_entity_poly.type
_entity_poly.pdbx_seq_one_letter_code
_entity_poly.pdbx_strand_id
1 'polypeptide(L)'
;MASPEIIDLARLLAPIEGESPAGNDIRQDSSPTSNYHSIKTARAAARAAERNSVHDGDTSEADEHWRKIISLAPEILAKQSKDLEIASWFTEALIRRHGFQGLRDAFQLIQGLVENFWDHLYPMPDEDGMETRTAPLSGLNGEGAEGVLIAPIRKVPITEGQDPGPFSFWQYQQALDVQRSASEDARNSKADKLGFTLDDIEKAVNESSEAFYTDLLDDVTDAIATYRNINQMLEAHCGSDEAPPTRNIINILEECRGAISHIGKHKLPVAVEESVADETAEGADQPQNGSPAAAVKVGAINSRETAFKQLLDIAQFFRKTEPHSPVSYVLEKAVKWGNMPLNELIVELIPDSSSRERYSELTGVKSNED
;
A
#
# COMPACT_ATOMS: atom_id res chain seq x y z
N MET A 1 -11.41 -0.07 14.15
CA MET A 1 -11.68 1.38 13.99
C MET A 1 -10.31 1.99 13.86
N ALA A 2 -10.06 2.76 12.80
CA ALA A 2 -8.76 3.36 12.56
C ALA A 2 -8.29 4.21 13.76
N SER A 3 -6.97 4.34 13.93
CA SER A 3 -6.34 5.10 15.01
C SER A 3 -6.87 6.55 15.08
N PRO A 4 -6.82 7.25 16.23
CA PRO A 4 -7.17 8.67 16.30
C PRO A 4 -6.40 9.52 15.28
N GLU A 5 -6.99 10.63 14.82
CA GLU A 5 -6.25 11.60 14.00
C GLU A 5 -5.11 12.24 14.81
N ILE A 6 -3.95 12.40 14.19
CA ILE A 6 -2.75 13.02 14.77
C ILE A 6 -2.51 14.45 14.25
N ILE A 7 -3.25 14.87 13.23
CA ILE A 7 -3.25 16.24 12.71
C ILE A 7 -4.67 16.82 12.74
N ASP A 8 -4.80 18.12 12.94
CA ASP A 8 -6.08 18.82 12.90
C ASP A 8 -6.47 19.10 11.44
N LEU A 9 -7.05 18.09 10.76
CA LEU A 9 -7.44 18.19 9.35
C LEU A 9 -8.39 19.35 9.09
N ALA A 10 -9.36 19.58 9.98
CA ALA A 10 -10.32 20.67 9.84
C ALA A 10 -9.62 22.04 9.81
N ARG A 11 -8.66 22.27 10.70
CA ARG A 11 -7.85 23.49 10.69
C ARG A 11 -6.97 23.60 9.44
N LEU A 12 -6.36 22.51 9.01
CA LEU A 12 -5.44 22.51 7.86
C LEU A 12 -6.18 22.68 6.52
N LEU A 13 -7.44 22.27 6.44
CA LEU A 13 -8.29 22.39 5.26
C LEU A 13 -9.24 23.61 5.30
N ALA A 14 -9.24 24.38 6.39
CA ALA A 14 -9.95 25.65 6.43
C ALA A 14 -9.34 26.64 5.41
N PRO A 15 -10.15 27.37 4.62
CA PRO A 15 -9.65 28.43 3.75
C PRO A 15 -8.81 29.45 4.51
N ILE A 16 -7.73 29.93 3.89
CA ILE A 16 -6.90 30.99 4.47
C ILE A 16 -7.65 32.33 4.36
N GLU A 17 -7.65 33.13 5.42
CA GLU A 17 -8.28 34.45 5.42
C GLU A 17 -7.61 35.37 4.38
N GLY A 18 -8.43 36.06 3.57
CA GLY A 18 -7.96 37.02 2.57
C GLY A 18 -8.69 36.89 1.24
N GLU A 19 -8.07 37.40 0.17
CA GLU A 19 -8.63 37.37 -1.18
C GLU A 19 -8.48 36.01 -1.87
N SER A 20 -7.48 35.21 -1.47
CA SER A 20 -7.22 33.88 -2.02
C SER A 20 -7.43 32.81 -0.94
N PRO A 21 -8.37 31.87 -1.10
CA PRO A 21 -8.62 30.82 -0.10
C PRO A 21 -7.43 29.86 0.05
N ALA A 22 -6.53 29.81 -0.95
CA ALA A 22 -5.30 29.06 -0.91
C ALA A 22 -4.10 29.84 -0.33
N GLY A 23 -4.30 31.12 0.04
CA GLY A 23 -3.22 32.00 0.46
C GLY A 23 -2.35 32.44 -0.71
N ASN A 24 -1.04 32.54 -0.50
CA ASN A 24 -0.06 32.96 -1.50
C ASN A 24 0.95 31.86 -1.82
N ASP A 25 1.63 31.96 -2.97
CA ASP A 25 2.76 31.08 -3.27
C ASP A 25 3.88 31.38 -2.27
N ILE A 26 4.21 30.40 -1.44
CA ILE A 26 5.20 30.56 -0.38
C ILE A 26 6.63 30.75 -0.95
N ARG A 27 6.85 30.36 -2.21
CA ARG A 27 8.16 30.47 -2.89
C ARG A 27 8.52 31.92 -3.26
N GLN A 28 7.54 32.81 -3.31
CA GLN A 28 7.78 34.23 -3.63
C GLN A 28 8.58 34.95 -2.53
N ASP A 29 8.50 34.48 -1.29
CA ASP A 29 9.36 34.98 -0.21
C ASP A 29 10.75 34.31 -0.26
N SER A 30 11.64 34.95 -1.04
CA SER A 30 13.04 34.55 -1.21
C SER A 30 13.96 34.89 -0.03
N SER A 31 13.42 35.45 1.07
CA SER A 31 14.23 35.75 2.25
C SER A 31 14.84 34.47 2.84
N PRO A 32 16.11 34.49 3.30
CA PRO A 32 16.69 33.37 4.06
C PRO A 32 15.93 33.05 5.35
N THR A 33 15.14 33.99 5.87
CA THR A 33 14.31 33.81 7.07
C THR A 33 12.88 33.39 6.74
N SER A 34 12.54 33.15 5.47
CA SER A 34 11.20 32.75 5.09
C SER A 34 10.84 31.36 5.62
N ASN A 35 9.54 31.13 5.80
CA ASN A 35 9.03 29.81 6.19
C ASN A 35 9.40 28.75 5.14
N TYR A 36 9.34 29.08 3.85
CA TYR A 36 9.76 28.20 2.75
C TYR A 36 11.23 27.80 2.87
N HIS A 37 12.14 28.77 3.03
CA HIS A 37 13.56 28.46 3.16
C HIS A 37 13.84 27.61 4.41
N SER A 38 13.15 27.91 5.52
CA SER A 38 13.30 27.20 6.79
C SER A 38 12.89 25.73 6.70
N ILE A 39 11.74 25.43 6.11
CA ILE A 39 11.24 24.06 5.98
C ILE A 39 12.00 23.28 4.89
N LYS A 40 12.36 23.92 3.77
CA LYS A 40 13.22 23.33 2.72
C LYS A 40 14.58 22.93 3.27
N THR A 41 15.20 23.80 4.07
CA THR A 41 16.47 23.52 4.74
C THR A 41 16.35 22.38 5.75
N ALA A 42 15.27 22.37 6.54
CA ALA A 42 15.02 21.27 7.48
C ALA A 42 14.90 19.93 6.75
N ARG A 43 14.18 19.86 5.63
CA ARG A 43 14.07 18.64 4.82
C ARG A 43 15.42 18.21 4.23
N ALA A 44 16.18 19.14 3.69
CA ALA A 44 17.50 18.85 3.13
C ALA A 44 18.44 18.26 4.21
N ALA A 45 18.44 18.86 5.40
CA ALA A 45 19.23 18.39 6.54
C ALA A 45 18.76 17.02 7.04
N ALA A 46 17.45 16.81 7.20
CA ALA A 46 16.88 15.52 7.60
C ALA A 46 17.31 14.39 6.64
N ARG A 47 17.17 14.62 5.34
CA ARG A 47 17.54 13.64 4.31
C ARG A 47 19.05 13.42 4.22
N ALA A 48 19.87 14.43 4.51
CA ALA A 48 21.32 14.29 4.57
C ALA A 48 21.75 13.44 5.77
N ALA A 49 21.20 13.72 6.96
CA ALA A 49 21.43 12.95 8.17
C ALA A 49 21.05 11.46 7.96
N GLU A 50 19.91 11.16 7.34
CA GLU A 50 19.50 9.78 7.04
C GLU A 50 20.44 9.02 6.11
N ARG A 51 21.11 9.71 5.17
CA ARG A 51 22.09 9.07 4.29
C ARG A 51 23.40 8.79 5.03
N ASN A 52 23.77 9.65 5.96
CA ASN A 52 24.99 9.50 6.75
C ASN A 52 24.84 8.43 7.84
N SER A 53 23.63 8.30 8.42
CA SER A 53 23.35 7.36 9.52
C SER A 53 23.23 5.89 9.08
N VAL A 54 23.40 5.58 7.79
CA VAL A 54 23.34 4.19 7.26
C VAL A 54 24.44 3.30 7.84
N HIS A 55 25.52 3.89 8.36
CA HIS A 55 26.67 3.15 8.92
C HIS A 55 26.74 3.18 10.45
N ASP A 56 26.32 4.28 11.08
CA ASP A 56 26.48 4.48 12.52
C ASP A 56 25.22 4.19 13.34
N GLY A 57 24.07 3.98 12.69
CA GLY A 57 22.81 3.58 13.34
C GLY A 57 22.11 4.68 14.16
N ASP A 58 22.78 5.80 14.43
CA ASP A 58 22.20 6.96 15.12
C ASP A 58 21.37 7.83 14.16
N THR A 59 20.05 7.86 14.37
CA THR A 59 19.10 8.65 13.58
C THR A 59 18.59 9.90 14.30
N SER A 60 19.18 10.25 15.45
CA SER A 60 18.73 11.37 16.30
C SER A 60 18.73 12.72 15.56
N GLU A 61 19.80 13.02 14.82
CA GLU A 61 19.91 14.26 14.02
C GLU A 61 18.80 14.35 12.96
N ALA A 62 18.51 13.25 12.26
CA ALA A 62 17.44 13.22 11.27
C ALA A 62 16.08 13.49 11.92
N ASP A 63 15.81 12.84 13.06
CA ASP A 63 14.55 12.98 13.81
C ASP A 63 14.32 14.41 14.33
N GLU A 64 15.37 15.12 14.76
CA GLU A 64 15.28 16.55 15.10
C GLU A 64 14.80 17.41 13.92
N HIS A 65 15.32 17.16 12.72
CA HIS A 65 14.90 17.88 11.53
C HIS A 65 13.48 17.49 11.07
N TRP A 66 13.08 16.23 11.20
CA TRP A 66 11.70 15.81 10.93
C TRP A 66 10.71 16.44 11.92
N ARG A 67 11.05 16.58 13.21
CA ARG A 67 10.25 17.34 14.18
C ARG A 67 10.04 18.78 13.76
N LYS A 68 11.09 19.42 13.22
CA LYS A 68 11.00 20.80 12.71
C LYS A 68 10.03 20.92 11.53
N ILE A 69 9.95 19.91 10.66
CA ILE A 69 8.97 19.89 9.56
C ILE A 69 7.55 19.73 10.12
N ILE A 70 7.35 18.84 11.09
CA ILE A 70 6.05 18.64 11.75
C ILE A 70 5.54 19.90 12.45
N SER A 71 6.41 20.77 12.97
CA SER A 71 6.00 22.04 13.55
C SER A 71 5.73 23.13 12.50
N LEU A 72 6.53 23.19 11.43
CA LEU A 72 6.42 24.25 10.43
C LEU A 72 5.29 24.02 9.41
N ALA A 73 5.13 22.79 8.91
CA ALA A 73 4.18 22.51 7.83
C ALA A 73 2.72 22.85 8.20
N PRO A 74 2.20 22.48 9.39
CA PRO A 74 0.84 22.86 9.79
C PRO A 74 0.62 24.37 9.85
N GLU A 75 1.62 25.13 10.33
CA GLU A 75 1.53 26.58 10.41
C GLU A 75 1.50 27.22 9.02
N ILE A 76 2.31 26.71 8.08
CA ILE A 76 2.29 27.15 6.68
C ILE A 76 0.94 26.84 6.04
N LEU A 77 0.48 25.59 6.13
CA LEU A 77 -0.75 25.12 5.48
C LEU A 77 -2.00 25.79 6.04
N ALA A 78 -2.04 26.07 7.35
CA ALA A 78 -3.18 26.73 7.98
C ALA A 78 -3.25 28.24 7.73
N LYS A 79 -2.11 28.92 7.56
CA LYS A 79 -2.05 30.40 7.64
C LYS A 79 -1.48 31.11 6.43
N GLN A 80 -0.73 30.42 5.56
CA GLN A 80 0.07 31.09 4.52
C GLN A 80 -0.19 30.53 3.11
N SER A 81 -0.15 29.21 2.94
CA SER A 81 -0.21 28.61 1.62
C SER A 81 -0.79 27.19 1.64
N LYS A 82 -1.81 26.94 0.83
CA LYS A 82 -2.25 25.57 0.49
C LYS A 82 -1.33 25.06 -0.61
N ASP A 83 -0.43 24.14 -0.26
CA ASP A 83 0.72 23.81 -1.10
C ASP A 83 1.05 22.31 -1.06
N LEU A 84 1.11 21.67 -2.23
CA LEU A 84 1.42 20.25 -2.41
C LEU A 84 2.87 19.91 -2.05
N GLU A 85 3.82 20.82 -2.24
CA GLU A 85 5.21 20.58 -1.84
C GLU A 85 5.34 20.55 -0.32
N ILE A 86 4.69 21.48 0.36
CA ILE A 86 4.64 21.49 1.83
C ILE A 86 3.91 20.26 2.36
N ALA A 87 2.77 19.89 1.76
CA ALA A 87 2.04 18.68 2.11
C ALA A 87 2.90 17.42 1.89
N SER A 88 3.61 17.30 0.77
CA SER A 88 4.54 16.19 0.51
C SER A 88 5.65 16.07 1.55
N TRP A 89 6.25 17.20 1.94
CA TRP A 89 7.30 17.20 2.98
C TRP A 89 6.74 16.85 4.35
N PHE A 90 5.50 17.27 4.63
CA PHE A 90 4.81 16.90 5.85
C PHE A 90 4.50 15.40 5.88
N THR A 91 4.03 14.82 4.77
CA THR A 91 3.85 13.37 4.59
C THR A 91 5.11 12.60 4.91
N GLU A 92 6.26 13.04 4.40
CA GLU A 92 7.56 12.42 4.70
C GLU A 92 7.93 12.44 6.19
N ALA A 93 7.58 13.51 6.89
CA ALA A 93 7.85 13.64 8.32
C ALA A 93 6.87 12.79 9.15
N LEU A 94 5.60 12.75 8.76
CA LEU A 94 4.54 12.02 9.45
C LEU A 94 4.76 10.50 9.40
N ILE A 95 5.08 9.92 8.23
CA ILE A 95 5.36 8.47 8.13
C ILE A 95 6.54 8.05 9.01
N ARG A 96 7.57 8.89 9.14
CA ARG A 96 8.77 8.58 9.92
C ARG A 96 8.53 8.63 11.43
N ARG A 97 7.68 9.54 11.89
CA ARG A 97 7.44 9.76 13.32
C ARG A 97 6.19 9.06 13.84
N HIS A 98 5.26 8.74 12.95
CA HIS A 98 3.93 8.24 13.29
C HIS A 98 3.46 7.05 12.43
N GLY A 99 4.35 6.47 11.61
CA GLY A 99 4.03 5.25 10.86
C GLY A 99 2.83 5.40 9.92
N PHE A 100 2.06 4.31 9.78
CA PHE A 100 0.89 4.29 8.89
C PHE A 100 -0.24 5.22 9.35
N GLN A 101 -0.43 5.43 10.66
CA GLN A 101 -1.35 6.44 11.19
C GLN A 101 -1.04 7.83 10.61
N GLY A 102 0.24 8.23 10.63
CA GLY A 102 0.64 9.52 10.07
C GLY A 102 0.56 9.60 8.55
N LEU A 103 0.80 8.49 7.84
CA LEU A 103 0.64 8.46 6.39
C LEU A 103 -0.82 8.55 5.96
N ARG A 104 -1.72 7.86 6.67
CA ARG A 104 -3.17 7.93 6.46
C ARG A 104 -3.65 9.38 6.56
N ASP A 105 -3.32 10.04 7.67
CA ASP A 105 -3.72 11.43 7.89
C ASP A 105 -3.10 12.39 6.86
N ALA A 106 -1.84 12.17 6.50
CA ALA A 106 -1.17 12.96 5.46
C ALA A 106 -1.83 12.81 4.08
N PHE A 107 -2.25 11.59 3.73
CA PHE A 107 -2.99 11.35 2.50
C PHE A 107 -4.40 11.95 2.56
N GLN A 108 -5.09 11.90 3.70
CA GLN A 108 -6.38 12.59 3.86
C GLN A 108 -6.24 14.10 3.69
N LEU A 109 -5.15 14.68 4.20
CA LEU A 109 -4.81 16.09 3.98
C LEU A 109 -4.57 16.39 2.50
N ILE A 110 -3.74 15.59 1.80
CA ILE A 110 -3.51 15.78 0.36
C ILE A 110 -4.82 15.63 -0.42
N GLN A 111 -5.66 14.65 -0.08
CA GLN A 111 -6.97 14.46 -0.68
C GLN A 111 -7.82 15.72 -0.52
N GLY A 112 -7.94 16.24 0.70
CA GLY A 112 -8.71 17.45 0.98
C GLY A 112 -8.13 18.70 0.32
N LEU A 113 -6.81 18.81 0.16
CA LEU A 113 -6.18 19.93 -0.55
C LEU A 113 -6.53 19.91 -2.03
N VAL A 114 -6.44 18.73 -2.67
CA VAL A 114 -6.81 18.56 -4.08
C VAL A 114 -8.30 18.83 -4.25
N GLU A 115 -9.16 18.24 -3.42
CA GLU A 115 -10.61 18.39 -3.52
C GLU A 115 -11.10 19.82 -3.34
N ASN A 116 -10.57 20.55 -2.35
CA ASN A 116 -11.13 21.84 -1.96
C ASN A 116 -10.41 23.05 -2.56
N PHE A 117 -9.17 22.89 -3.05
CA PHE A 117 -8.32 24.03 -3.43
C PHE A 117 -7.69 23.92 -4.82
N TRP A 118 -7.97 22.88 -5.61
CA TRP A 118 -7.28 22.59 -6.88
C TRP A 118 -6.97 23.81 -7.76
N ASP A 119 -7.96 24.66 -8.01
CA ASP A 119 -7.82 25.81 -8.92
C ASP A 119 -6.82 26.85 -8.43
N HIS A 120 -6.59 26.92 -7.12
CA HIS A 120 -5.70 27.86 -6.45
C HIS A 120 -4.53 27.19 -5.72
N LEU A 121 -4.41 25.86 -5.82
CA LEU A 121 -3.44 25.07 -5.11
C LEU A 121 -2.03 25.31 -5.67
N TYR A 122 -1.07 25.50 -4.77
CA TYR A 122 0.33 25.69 -5.13
C TYR A 122 1.10 24.35 -5.16
N PRO A 123 2.13 24.20 -6.01
CA PRO A 123 2.54 25.11 -7.08
C PRO A 123 1.46 25.29 -8.16
N MET A 124 1.42 26.47 -8.77
CA MET A 124 0.60 26.67 -9.97
C MET A 124 1.27 26.00 -11.19
N PRO A 125 0.50 25.57 -12.20
CA PRO A 125 1.06 25.12 -13.47
C PRO A 125 1.86 26.26 -14.12
N ASP A 126 2.96 25.92 -14.79
CA ASP A 126 3.81 26.87 -15.51
C ASP A 126 3.98 26.46 -16.99
N GLU A 127 5.12 26.78 -17.61
CA GLU A 127 5.39 26.43 -19.01
C GLU A 127 5.43 24.92 -19.25
N ASP A 128 5.75 24.13 -18.22
CA ASP A 128 5.74 22.67 -18.24
C ASP A 128 4.36 22.07 -17.86
N GLY A 129 3.34 22.93 -17.72
CA GLY A 129 1.96 22.50 -17.53
C GLY A 129 1.69 21.92 -16.14
N MET A 130 0.87 20.85 -16.07
CA MET A 130 0.47 20.24 -14.80
C MET A 130 1.61 19.48 -14.11
N GLU A 131 2.66 19.12 -14.86
CA GLU A 131 3.83 18.42 -14.33
C GLU A 131 4.45 19.18 -13.16
N THR A 132 4.63 20.50 -13.28
CA THR A 132 5.20 21.32 -12.19
C THR A 132 4.34 21.30 -10.93
N ARG A 133 3.01 21.35 -11.09
CA ARG A 133 2.08 21.32 -9.95
C ARG A 133 2.12 19.97 -9.24
N THR A 134 2.18 18.86 -9.98
CA THR A 134 2.10 17.49 -9.43
C THR A 134 3.46 16.87 -9.12
N ALA A 135 4.57 17.49 -9.55
CA ALA A 135 5.94 17.04 -9.28
C ALA A 135 6.22 16.70 -7.80
N PRO A 136 5.71 17.44 -6.80
CA PRO A 136 5.86 17.04 -5.40
C PRO A 136 5.26 15.67 -5.08
N LEU A 137 4.18 15.26 -5.75
CA LEU A 137 3.54 13.96 -5.59
C LEU A 137 4.26 12.88 -6.41
N SER A 138 4.69 13.20 -7.64
CA SER A 138 5.56 12.32 -8.44
C SER A 138 6.83 11.95 -7.68
N GLY A 139 7.45 12.90 -6.98
CA GLY A 139 8.63 12.67 -6.16
C GLY A 139 8.41 11.72 -4.97
N LEU A 140 7.20 11.69 -4.39
CA LEU A 140 6.86 10.74 -3.33
C LEU A 140 6.87 9.30 -3.85
N ASN A 141 6.27 9.07 -5.03
CA ASN A 141 6.16 7.76 -5.67
C ASN A 141 7.46 7.32 -6.38
N GLY A 142 8.19 8.29 -6.92
CA GLY A 142 9.34 8.10 -7.79
C GLY A 142 8.94 8.00 -9.26
N GLU A 143 9.78 8.61 -10.09
CA GLU A 143 9.67 8.63 -11.55
C GLU A 143 11.07 8.40 -12.12
N GLY A 144 11.28 7.27 -12.80
CA GLY A 144 12.60 6.81 -13.26
C GLY A 144 13.57 6.36 -12.15
N ALA A 145 13.27 6.63 -10.88
CA ALA A 145 14.01 6.17 -9.69
C ALA A 145 13.04 5.86 -8.53
N GLU A 146 13.56 5.28 -7.44
CA GLU A 146 12.74 4.98 -6.25
C GLU A 146 12.29 6.28 -5.55
N GLY A 147 11.00 6.37 -5.25
CA GLY A 147 10.38 7.54 -4.61
C GLY A 147 10.77 7.70 -3.14
N VAL A 148 10.66 8.93 -2.63
CA VAL A 148 11.11 9.26 -1.27
C VAL A 148 10.26 8.62 -0.16
N LEU A 149 9.05 8.12 -0.47
CA LEU A 149 8.21 7.39 0.50
C LEU A 149 8.47 5.89 0.57
N ILE A 150 9.10 5.28 -0.45
CA ILE A 150 9.19 3.82 -0.52
C ILE A 150 10.02 3.25 0.64
N ALA A 151 11.21 3.81 0.87
CA ALA A 151 12.05 3.37 1.98
C ALA A 151 11.44 3.66 3.37
N PRO A 152 10.86 4.84 3.66
CA PRO A 152 10.13 5.08 4.90
C PRO A 152 8.97 4.11 5.15
N ILE A 153 8.16 3.79 4.13
CA ILE A 153 7.06 2.82 4.26
C ILE A 153 7.59 1.45 4.71
N ARG A 154 8.69 0.97 4.09
CA ARG A 154 9.32 -0.30 4.48
C ARG A 154 9.86 -0.30 5.91
N LYS A 155 10.23 0.86 6.43
CA LYS A 155 10.83 1.03 7.77
C LYS A 155 9.80 1.20 8.89
N VAL A 156 8.50 1.31 8.58
CA VAL A 156 7.47 1.39 9.62
C VAL A 156 7.49 0.11 10.46
N PRO A 157 7.53 0.22 11.81
CA PRO A 157 7.36 -0.93 12.68
C PRO A 157 6.01 -1.63 12.46
N ILE A 158 6.04 -2.95 12.31
CA ILE A 158 4.86 -3.82 12.17
C ILE A 158 4.68 -4.78 13.37
N THR A 159 5.48 -4.58 14.41
CA THR A 159 5.33 -5.19 15.73
C THR A 159 5.57 -4.13 16.80
N GLU A 160 5.03 -4.34 18.00
CA GLU A 160 5.50 -3.72 19.24
C GLU A 160 6.67 -4.53 19.82
N GLY A 161 7.23 -4.07 20.93
CA GLY A 161 8.27 -4.79 21.68
C GLY A 161 9.51 -3.97 22.01
N GLN A 162 10.49 -4.62 22.61
CA GLN A 162 11.83 -4.09 22.87
C GLN A 162 12.88 -5.06 22.32
N ASP A 163 14.15 -4.63 22.32
CA ASP A 163 15.31 -5.32 21.74
C ASP A 163 15.20 -6.86 21.78
N PRO A 164 15.34 -7.57 20.63
CA PRO A 164 15.76 -7.07 19.31
C PRO A 164 14.66 -6.38 18.48
N GLY A 165 13.43 -6.27 19.00
CA GLY A 165 12.33 -5.54 18.37
C GLY A 165 12.26 -4.06 18.81
N PRO A 166 11.29 -3.28 18.29
CA PRO A 166 10.26 -3.67 17.32
C PRO A 166 10.81 -3.89 15.91
N PHE A 167 10.08 -4.65 15.09
CA PHE A 167 10.51 -5.00 13.73
C PHE A 167 9.69 -4.27 12.68
N SER A 168 10.37 -3.81 11.64
CA SER A 168 9.76 -3.22 10.44
C SER A 168 9.46 -4.25 9.36
N PHE A 169 8.65 -3.86 8.37
CA PHE A 169 8.41 -4.68 7.18
C PHE A 169 9.73 -5.06 6.46
N TRP A 170 10.68 -4.13 6.38
CA TRP A 170 12.01 -4.41 5.82
C TRP A 170 12.77 -5.50 6.58
N GLN A 171 12.73 -5.48 7.92
CA GLN A 171 13.36 -6.51 8.74
C GLN A 171 12.66 -7.86 8.57
N TYR A 172 11.34 -7.87 8.47
CA TYR A 172 10.58 -9.08 8.17
C TYR A 172 10.94 -9.68 6.80
N GLN A 173 11.05 -8.85 5.75
CA GLN A 173 11.51 -9.31 4.43
C GLN A 173 12.92 -9.91 4.48
N GLN A 174 13.85 -9.26 5.18
CA GLN A 174 15.21 -9.79 5.36
C GLN A 174 15.20 -11.15 6.04
N ALA A 175 14.41 -11.33 7.11
CA ALA A 175 14.31 -12.60 7.82
C ALA A 175 13.71 -13.72 6.95
N LEU A 176 12.70 -13.41 6.12
CA LEU A 176 12.16 -14.35 5.12
C LEU A 176 13.21 -14.75 4.08
N ASP A 177 14.02 -13.80 3.60
CA ASP A 177 15.07 -14.08 2.62
C ASP A 177 16.22 -14.91 3.20
N VAL A 178 16.50 -14.77 4.51
CA VAL A 178 17.37 -15.71 5.23
C VAL A 178 16.76 -17.10 5.17
N GLN A 179 15.49 -17.27 5.55
CA GLN A 179 14.81 -18.58 5.59
C GLN A 179 14.77 -19.29 4.22
N ARG A 180 14.69 -18.53 3.13
CA ARG A 180 14.72 -19.05 1.74
C ARG A 180 16.10 -19.53 1.27
N SER A 181 17.16 -19.36 2.07
CA SER A 181 18.52 -19.73 1.66
C SER A 181 18.70 -21.25 1.54
N ALA A 182 19.39 -21.69 0.49
CA ALA A 182 19.41 -23.08 0.05
C ALA A 182 20.11 -24.08 1.00
N SER A 183 21.08 -23.64 1.79
CA SER A 183 21.79 -24.49 2.76
C SER A 183 21.62 -23.98 4.18
N GLU A 184 21.74 -24.89 5.14
CA GLU A 184 21.67 -24.57 6.58
C GLU A 184 22.84 -23.67 7.01
N ASP A 185 24.05 -23.92 6.50
CA ASP A 185 25.21 -23.07 6.76
C ASP A 185 25.01 -21.63 6.23
N ALA A 186 24.40 -21.48 5.05
CA ALA A 186 24.11 -20.16 4.49
C ALA A 186 23.00 -19.44 5.27
N ARG A 187 22.00 -20.19 5.77
CA ARG A 187 20.96 -19.66 6.67
C ARG A 187 21.57 -19.15 7.97
N ASN A 188 22.37 -19.98 8.65
CA ASN A 188 23.02 -19.62 9.91
C ASN A 188 23.95 -18.41 9.74
N SER A 189 24.82 -18.42 8.73
CA SER A 189 25.74 -17.30 8.49
C SER A 189 25.03 -15.97 8.17
N LYS A 190 23.88 -16.02 7.49
CA LYS A 190 23.09 -14.79 7.22
C LYS A 190 22.32 -14.35 8.46
N ALA A 191 21.75 -15.27 9.24
CA ALA A 191 21.07 -14.96 10.50
C ALA A 191 22.03 -14.29 11.49
N ASP A 192 23.23 -14.83 11.66
CA ASP A 192 24.28 -14.26 12.53
C ASP A 192 24.64 -12.81 12.14
N LYS A 193 24.66 -12.51 10.83
CA LYS A 193 24.91 -11.15 10.32
C LYS A 193 23.70 -10.22 10.49
N LEU A 194 22.49 -10.76 10.37
CA LEU A 194 21.26 -9.99 10.47
C LEU A 194 20.99 -9.57 11.93
N GLY A 195 21.41 -10.38 12.90
CA GLY A 195 21.31 -10.09 14.32
C GLY A 195 19.92 -10.36 14.93
N PHE A 196 18.99 -10.89 14.12
CA PHE A 196 17.66 -11.33 14.53
C PHE A 196 17.13 -12.40 13.57
N THR A 197 16.09 -13.12 14.00
CA THR A 197 15.49 -14.26 13.28
C THR A 197 13.99 -14.07 13.06
N LEU A 198 13.36 -14.98 12.30
CA LEU A 198 11.90 -15.03 12.21
C LEU A 198 11.25 -15.37 13.56
N ASP A 199 11.89 -16.21 14.38
CA ASP A 199 11.39 -16.56 15.71
C ASP A 199 11.34 -15.33 16.63
N ASP A 200 12.32 -14.43 16.52
CA ASP A 200 12.32 -13.14 17.25
C ASP A 200 11.15 -12.26 16.80
N ILE A 201 10.84 -12.24 15.50
CA ILE A 201 9.69 -11.51 14.96
C ILE A 201 8.38 -12.13 15.43
N GLU A 202 8.24 -13.46 15.38
CA GLU A 202 7.06 -14.16 15.90
C GLU A 202 6.85 -13.91 17.40
N LYS A 203 7.93 -13.84 18.17
CA LYS A 203 7.87 -13.45 19.57
C LYS A 203 7.36 -12.02 19.74
N ALA A 204 7.88 -11.06 18.98
CA ALA A 204 7.43 -9.67 19.02
C ALA A 204 5.96 -9.52 18.58
N VAL A 205 5.52 -10.28 17.57
CA VAL A 205 4.11 -10.38 17.15
C VAL A 205 3.25 -10.86 18.34
N ASN A 206 3.68 -11.90 19.05
CA ASN A 206 2.95 -12.43 20.21
C ASN A 206 2.88 -11.44 21.38
N GLU A 207 3.92 -10.63 21.58
CA GLU A 207 3.97 -9.57 22.60
C GLU A 207 3.15 -8.32 22.21
N SER A 208 2.93 -8.10 20.92
CA SER A 208 2.13 -6.98 20.40
C SER A 208 0.65 -7.13 20.76
N SER A 209 -0.02 -6.02 20.99
CA SER A 209 -1.44 -5.98 21.34
C SER A 209 -2.36 -6.23 20.14
N GLU A 210 -3.58 -6.69 20.41
CA GLU A 210 -4.63 -6.82 19.37
C GLU A 210 -5.06 -5.46 18.82
N ALA A 211 -5.11 -4.44 19.70
CA ALA A 211 -5.39 -3.06 19.33
C ALA A 211 -4.37 -2.54 18.32
N PHE A 212 -3.07 -2.74 18.58
CA PHE A 212 -2.01 -2.37 17.65
C PHE A 212 -2.21 -2.96 16.25
N TYR A 213 -2.50 -4.26 16.13
CA TYR A 213 -2.70 -4.87 14.81
C TYR A 213 -3.98 -4.43 14.11
N THR A 214 -5.06 -4.20 14.87
CA THR A 214 -6.31 -3.68 14.33
C THR A 214 -6.09 -2.28 13.77
N ASP A 215 -5.49 -1.40 14.57
CA ASP A 215 -5.17 -0.01 14.22
C ASP A 215 -4.22 0.04 13.01
N LEU A 216 -3.14 -0.75 13.03
CA LEU A 216 -2.15 -0.80 11.96
C LEU A 216 -2.75 -1.26 10.62
N LEU A 217 -3.66 -2.25 10.66
CA LEU A 217 -4.32 -2.78 9.47
C LEU A 217 -5.36 -1.80 8.92
N ASP A 218 -6.15 -1.17 9.80
CA ASP A 218 -7.11 -0.14 9.41
C ASP A 218 -6.36 1.06 8.79
N ASP A 219 -5.28 1.52 9.42
CA ASP A 219 -4.51 2.69 8.96
C ASP A 219 -3.88 2.48 7.58
N VAL A 220 -3.26 1.32 7.33
CA VAL A 220 -2.69 1.02 6.01
C VAL A 220 -3.77 0.82 4.95
N THR A 221 -4.92 0.25 5.33
CA THR A 221 -6.05 0.04 4.42
C THR A 221 -6.67 1.37 3.99
N ASP A 222 -6.89 2.27 4.95
CA ASP A 222 -7.41 3.60 4.69
C ASP A 222 -6.41 4.43 3.89
N ALA A 223 -5.12 4.37 4.20
CA ALA A 223 -4.08 5.03 3.41
C ALA A 223 -4.09 4.58 1.93
N ILE A 224 -4.24 3.27 1.66
CA ILE A 224 -4.36 2.74 0.29
C ILE A 224 -5.61 3.28 -0.41
N ALA A 225 -6.76 3.24 0.28
CA ALA A 225 -8.03 3.70 -0.29
C ALA A 225 -7.98 5.20 -0.61
N THR A 226 -7.54 6.02 0.33
CA THR A 226 -7.34 7.46 0.18
C THR A 226 -6.37 7.79 -0.95
N TYR A 227 -5.23 7.09 -1.04
CA TYR A 227 -4.25 7.35 -2.10
C TYR A 227 -4.76 6.97 -3.50
N ARG A 228 -5.58 5.92 -3.61
CA ARG A 228 -6.29 5.58 -4.87
C ARG A 228 -7.31 6.65 -5.25
N ASN A 229 -8.01 7.24 -4.28
CA ASN A 229 -8.93 8.35 -4.54
C ASN A 229 -8.18 9.60 -5.01
N ILE A 230 -7.04 9.92 -4.38
CA ILE A 230 -6.15 10.99 -4.87
C ILE A 230 -5.77 10.75 -6.33
N ASN A 231 -5.36 9.52 -6.68
CA ASN A 231 -5.02 9.19 -8.07
C ASN A 231 -6.16 9.49 -9.04
N GLN A 232 -7.39 9.07 -8.71
CA GLN A 232 -8.57 9.31 -9.56
C GLN A 232 -8.85 10.81 -9.73
N MET A 233 -8.72 11.60 -8.67
CA MET A 233 -8.90 13.06 -8.76
C MET A 233 -7.82 13.70 -9.61
N LEU A 234 -6.55 13.31 -9.45
CA LEU A 234 -5.45 13.83 -10.25
C LEU A 234 -5.59 13.45 -11.73
N GLU A 235 -6.01 12.22 -12.05
CA GLU A 235 -6.34 11.82 -13.42
C GLU A 235 -7.49 12.66 -14.01
N ALA A 236 -8.52 12.96 -13.21
CA ALA A 236 -9.62 13.80 -13.65
C ALA A 236 -9.20 15.26 -13.91
N HIS A 237 -8.26 15.78 -13.12
CA HIS A 237 -7.80 17.17 -13.24
C HIS A 237 -6.68 17.38 -14.27
N CYS A 238 -5.72 16.46 -14.35
CA CYS A 238 -4.54 16.56 -15.20
C CYS A 238 -4.73 15.83 -16.55
N GLY A 239 -5.67 14.88 -16.63
CA GLY A 239 -5.70 13.89 -17.69
C GLY A 239 -4.75 12.73 -17.41
N SER A 240 -5.06 11.56 -17.96
CA SER A 240 -4.35 10.31 -17.64
C SER A 240 -2.86 10.30 -18.02
N ASP A 241 -2.46 11.09 -19.02
CA ASP A 241 -1.08 11.14 -19.50
C ASP A 241 -0.17 12.07 -18.68
N GLU A 242 -0.75 13.06 -17.98
CA GLU A 242 -0.01 14.05 -17.16
C GLU A 242 -0.18 13.82 -15.64
N ALA A 243 -1.04 12.88 -15.24
CA ALA A 243 -1.23 12.54 -13.84
C ALA A 243 0.04 11.87 -13.26
N PRO A 244 0.42 12.20 -12.01
CA PRO A 244 1.63 11.64 -11.40
C PRO A 244 1.49 10.14 -11.18
N PRO A 245 2.60 9.36 -11.28
CA PRO A 245 2.55 7.93 -11.05
C PRO A 245 2.25 7.61 -9.58
N THR A 246 1.45 6.56 -9.34
CA THR A 246 1.04 6.15 -7.99
C THR A 246 1.34 4.68 -7.66
N ARG A 247 1.75 3.91 -8.66
CA ARG A 247 1.88 2.44 -8.57
C ARG A 247 2.88 1.97 -7.52
N ASN A 248 4.01 2.66 -7.35
CA ASN A 248 5.07 2.18 -6.44
C ASN A 248 4.61 2.27 -4.99
N ILE A 249 3.98 3.38 -4.61
CA ILE A 249 3.41 3.56 -3.26
C ILE A 249 2.28 2.55 -3.02
N ILE A 250 1.35 2.37 -3.96
CA ILE A 250 0.26 1.40 -3.81
C ILE A 250 0.82 -0.01 -3.61
N ASN A 251 1.77 -0.43 -4.45
CA ASN A 251 2.35 -1.77 -4.36
C ASN A 251 3.03 -2.01 -3.00
N ILE A 252 3.85 -1.07 -2.52
CA ILE A 252 4.55 -1.29 -1.25
C ILE A 252 3.60 -1.26 -0.04
N LEU A 253 2.53 -0.45 -0.09
CA LEU A 253 1.49 -0.46 0.95
C LEU A 253 0.70 -1.77 0.95
N GLU A 254 0.38 -2.31 -0.22
CA GLU A 254 -0.28 -3.61 -0.37
C GLU A 254 0.61 -4.76 0.15
N GLU A 255 1.91 -4.71 -0.13
CA GLU A 255 2.89 -5.65 0.44
C GLU A 255 2.93 -5.57 1.97
N CYS A 256 3.00 -4.35 2.53
CA CYS A 256 2.97 -4.13 3.98
C CYS A 256 1.66 -4.65 4.58
N ARG A 257 0.51 -4.32 3.98
CA ARG A 257 -0.83 -4.78 4.41
C ARG A 257 -0.91 -6.31 4.42
N GLY A 258 -0.41 -6.96 3.37
CA GLY A 258 -0.36 -8.41 3.28
C GLY A 258 0.49 -9.03 4.38
N ALA A 259 1.68 -8.47 4.67
CA ALA A 259 2.54 -8.94 5.75
C ALA A 259 1.91 -8.73 7.12
N ILE A 260 1.36 -7.54 7.41
CA ILE A 260 0.66 -7.21 8.65
C ILE A 260 -0.50 -8.18 8.88
N SER A 261 -1.32 -8.42 7.86
CA SER A 261 -2.43 -9.38 7.93
C SER A 261 -1.95 -10.82 8.18
N HIS A 262 -0.83 -11.21 7.56
CA HIS A 262 -0.26 -12.54 7.71
C HIS A 262 0.28 -12.79 9.11
N ILE A 263 1.18 -11.93 9.61
CA ILE A 263 1.81 -12.11 10.92
C ILE A 263 0.83 -11.84 12.06
N GLY A 264 -0.06 -10.85 11.90
CA GLY A 264 -1.05 -10.45 12.89
C GLY A 264 -2.32 -11.30 12.88
N LYS A 265 -2.39 -12.39 12.10
CA LYS A 265 -3.63 -13.17 11.90
C LYS A 265 -4.33 -13.59 13.20
N HIS A 266 -3.58 -13.93 14.23
CA HIS A 266 -4.11 -14.34 15.54
C HIS A 266 -4.46 -13.18 16.47
N LYS A 267 -4.11 -11.95 16.08
CA LYS A 267 -4.33 -10.70 16.81
C LYS A 267 -5.49 -9.90 16.24
N LEU A 268 -5.86 -10.17 14.99
CA LEU A 268 -6.97 -9.53 14.33
C LEU A 268 -8.28 -10.20 14.73
N PRO A 269 -9.37 -9.42 14.91
CA PRO A 269 -10.68 -9.99 15.19
C PRO A 269 -11.04 -10.96 14.08
N VAL A 270 -11.44 -12.18 14.45
CA VAL A 270 -12.07 -13.10 13.50
C VAL A 270 -13.31 -12.38 13.02
N ALA A 271 -13.42 -12.12 11.72
CA ALA A 271 -14.66 -11.68 11.13
C ALA A 271 -15.70 -12.75 11.45
N VAL A 272 -16.49 -12.49 12.50
CA VAL A 272 -17.75 -13.19 12.69
C VAL A 272 -18.56 -12.72 11.50
N GLU A 273 -18.64 -13.57 10.47
CA GLU A 273 -19.74 -13.46 9.52
C GLU A 273 -20.99 -13.54 10.39
N GLU A 274 -21.54 -12.38 10.76
CA GLU A 274 -22.89 -12.27 11.25
C GLU A 274 -23.76 -12.78 10.09
N SER A 275 -24.00 -14.09 10.11
CA SER A 275 -25.18 -14.65 9.48
C SER A 275 -26.33 -13.88 10.08
N VAL A 276 -26.87 -12.95 9.29
CA VAL A 276 -28.07 -12.20 9.59
C VAL A 276 -29.14 -13.24 9.92
N ALA A 277 -29.33 -13.46 11.21
CA ALA A 277 -30.43 -14.26 11.71
C ALA A 277 -31.66 -13.40 11.45
N ASP A 278 -32.34 -13.73 10.35
CA ASP A 278 -33.60 -13.15 9.97
C ASP A 278 -34.63 -13.47 11.07
N GLU A 279 -34.87 -12.51 11.96
CA GLU A 279 -36.00 -12.52 12.87
C GLU A 279 -37.29 -12.40 12.04
N THR A 280 -37.80 -13.53 11.59
CA THR A 280 -39.16 -13.61 11.06
C THR A 280 -40.13 -13.89 12.20
N ALA A 281 -40.94 -12.86 12.46
CA ALA A 281 -42.05 -12.87 13.39
C ALA A 281 -43.07 -13.99 13.10
N GLU A 282 -43.65 -14.51 14.18
CA GLU A 282 -44.73 -15.49 14.21
C GLU A 282 -45.98 -15.03 13.44
N GLY A 283 -46.61 -15.96 12.70
CA GLY A 283 -47.93 -15.74 12.10
C GLY A 283 -48.48 -16.88 11.24
N ALA A 284 -49.09 -17.87 11.91
CA ALA A 284 -50.24 -18.71 11.48
C ALA A 284 -50.18 -19.62 10.21
N ASP A 285 -50.00 -20.92 10.49
CA ASP A 285 -50.82 -22.10 10.11
C ASP A 285 -51.42 -22.24 8.69
N GLN A 286 -50.86 -23.15 7.88
CA GLN A 286 -51.56 -24.34 7.33
C GLN A 286 -50.62 -25.30 6.58
N PRO A 287 -50.92 -26.62 6.51
CA PRO A 287 -49.97 -27.65 6.08
C PRO A 287 -50.22 -28.11 4.63
N GLN A 288 -49.18 -28.17 3.78
CA GLN A 288 -49.16 -29.09 2.63
C GLN A 288 -47.77 -29.64 2.32
N ASN A 289 -47.76 -30.97 2.15
CA ASN A 289 -46.69 -31.83 1.66
C ASN A 289 -45.96 -31.29 0.43
N GLY A 290 -44.62 -31.22 0.52
CA GLY A 290 -43.72 -31.06 -0.62
C GLY A 290 -42.31 -31.47 -0.23
N SER A 291 -41.76 -32.44 -0.96
CA SER A 291 -40.45 -33.08 -0.80
C SER A 291 -39.28 -32.15 -0.46
N PRO A 292 -38.23 -32.66 0.22
CA PRO A 292 -37.11 -31.83 0.68
C PRO A 292 -36.34 -31.22 -0.50
N ALA A 293 -36.39 -29.90 -0.61
CA ALA A 293 -35.46 -29.14 -1.43
C ALA A 293 -34.07 -29.25 -0.78
N ALA A 294 -33.16 -29.94 -1.48
CA ALA A 294 -31.77 -30.01 -1.09
C ALA A 294 -31.19 -28.59 -1.07
N ALA A 295 -30.83 -28.12 0.13
CA ALA A 295 -29.98 -26.96 0.28
C ALA A 295 -28.70 -27.20 -0.53
N VAL A 296 -28.49 -26.39 -1.56
CA VAL A 296 -27.26 -26.40 -2.35
C VAL A 296 -26.15 -25.93 -1.42
N LYS A 297 -25.47 -26.89 -0.79
CA LYS A 297 -24.16 -26.64 -0.19
C LYS A 297 -23.29 -26.10 -1.31
N VAL A 298 -22.85 -24.84 -1.21
CA VAL A 298 -21.70 -24.35 -1.96
C VAL A 298 -20.57 -25.31 -1.60
N GLY A 299 -20.25 -26.21 -2.55
CA GLY A 299 -19.40 -27.36 -2.29
C GLY A 299 -18.03 -26.89 -1.83
N ALA A 300 -17.62 -27.31 -0.64
CA ALA A 300 -16.23 -27.18 -0.22
C ALA A 300 -15.34 -27.74 -1.34
N ILE A 301 -14.35 -26.97 -1.76
CA ILE A 301 -13.39 -27.39 -2.79
C ILE A 301 -12.55 -28.52 -2.20
N ASN A 302 -12.91 -29.76 -2.52
CA ASN A 302 -12.26 -30.96 -1.99
C ASN A 302 -11.56 -31.79 -3.08
N SER A 303 -11.61 -31.34 -4.34
CA SER A 303 -10.93 -31.97 -5.47
C SER A 303 -10.59 -30.94 -6.55
N ARG A 304 -9.60 -31.26 -7.39
CA ARG A 304 -9.18 -30.43 -8.53
C ARG A 304 -10.32 -30.25 -9.52
N GLU A 305 -11.09 -31.31 -9.74
CA GLU A 305 -12.24 -31.33 -10.64
C GLU A 305 -13.36 -30.42 -10.12
N THR A 306 -13.62 -30.41 -8.81
CA THR A 306 -14.58 -29.49 -8.18
C THR A 306 -14.12 -28.04 -8.28
N ALA A 307 -12.82 -27.76 -8.10
CA ALA A 307 -12.26 -26.42 -8.26
C ALA A 307 -12.42 -25.90 -9.69
N PHE A 308 -12.06 -26.71 -10.70
CA PHE A 308 -12.19 -26.34 -12.10
C PHE A 308 -13.64 -26.15 -12.53
N LYS A 309 -14.56 -26.97 -12.01
CA LYS A 309 -15.99 -26.79 -12.26
C LYS A 309 -16.50 -25.45 -11.72
N GLN A 310 -16.12 -25.07 -10.50
CA GLN A 310 -16.50 -23.77 -9.93
C GLN A 310 -15.90 -22.60 -10.71
N LEU A 311 -14.65 -22.71 -11.18
CA LEU A 311 -14.05 -21.68 -12.03
C LEU A 311 -14.81 -21.50 -13.35
N LEU A 312 -15.32 -22.58 -13.95
CA LEU A 312 -16.17 -22.50 -15.14
C LEU A 312 -17.55 -21.89 -14.84
N ASP A 313 -18.16 -22.24 -13.71
CA ASP A 313 -19.43 -21.64 -13.28
C ASP A 313 -19.28 -20.12 -13.06
N ILE A 314 -18.16 -19.68 -12.45
CA ILE A 314 -17.81 -18.27 -12.26
C ILE A 314 -17.53 -17.59 -13.62
N ALA A 315 -16.80 -18.24 -14.52
CA ALA A 315 -16.54 -17.71 -15.86
C ALA A 315 -17.85 -17.47 -16.63
N GLN A 316 -18.81 -18.40 -16.53
CA GLN A 316 -20.13 -18.28 -17.13
C GLN A 316 -20.95 -17.13 -16.53
N PHE A 317 -20.84 -16.90 -15.22
CA PHE A 317 -21.44 -15.74 -14.57
C PHE A 317 -20.88 -14.44 -15.16
N PHE A 318 -19.56 -14.26 -15.19
CA PHE A 318 -18.92 -13.06 -15.77
C PHE A 318 -19.24 -12.87 -17.25
N ARG A 319 -19.34 -13.96 -18.02
CA ARG A 319 -19.74 -13.87 -19.43
C ARG A 319 -21.16 -13.33 -19.63
N LYS A 320 -22.03 -13.53 -18.64
CA LYS A 320 -23.43 -13.05 -18.64
C LYS A 320 -23.56 -11.64 -18.06
N THR A 321 -22.81 -11.30 -17.01
CA THR A 321 -22.90 -10.01 -16.31
C THR A 321 -21.98 -8.94 -16.89
N GLU A 322 -20.82 -9.33 -17.42
CA GLU A 322 -19.80 -8.46 -17.97
C GLU A 322 -19.22 -9.01 -19.29
N PRO A 323 -19.99 -8.98 -20.41
CA PRO A 323 -19.58 -9.63 -21.66
C PRO A 323 -18.29 -9.09 -22.28
N HIS A 324 -17.90 -7.85 -21.94
CA HIS A 324 -16.70 -7.18 -22.43
C HIS A 324 -15.51 -7.28 -21.46
N SER A 325 -15.68 -7.91 -20.29
CA SER A 325 -14.63 -8.13 -19.31
C SER A 325 -13.74 -9.31 -19.74
N PRO A 326 -12.40 -9.18 -19.70
CA PRO A 326 -11.49 -10.26 -20.05
C PRO A 326 -11.52 -11.41 -19.03
N VAL A 327 -12.13 -11.20 -17.85
CA VAL A 327 -12.14 -12.15 -16.72
C VAL A 327 -12.69 -13.51 -17.12
N SER A 328 -13.81 -13.57 -17.85
CA SER A 328 -14.41 -14.84 -18.30
C SER A 328 -13.44 -15.67 -19.16
N TYR A 329 -12.77 -15.02 -20.12
CA TYR A 329 -11.79 -15.66 -20.99
C TYR A 329 -10.55 -16.12 -20.24
N VAL A 330 -10.07 -15.34 -19.27
CA VAL A 330 -8.90 -15.70 -18.45
C VAL A 330 -9.20 -16.91 -17.58
N LEU A 331 -10.39 -16.99 -16.97
CA LEU A 331 -10.81 -18.13 -16.15
C LEU A 331 -10.98 -19.40 -16.99
N GLU A 332 -11.62 -19.31 -18.16
CA GLU A 332 -11.72 -20.43 -19.11
C GLU A 332 -10.32 -20.92 -19.55
N LYS A 333 -9.40 -19.99 -19.82
CA LYS A 333 -8.01 -20.30 -20.20
C LYS A 333 -7.22 -20.94 -19.05
N ALA A 334 -7.40 -20.48 -17.82
CA ALA A 334 -6.77 -21.06 -16.64
C ALA A 334 -7.22 -22.52 -16.42
N VAL A 335 -8.51 -22.81 -16.59
CA VAL A 335 -9.03 -24.18 -16.52
C VAL A 335 -8.49 -25.03 -17.67
N LYS A 336 -8.39 -24.48 -18.89
CA LYS A 336 -7.80 -25.17 -20.05
C LYS A 336 -6.34 -25.56 -19.77
N TRP A 337 -5.51 -24.61 -19.35
CA TRP A 337 -4.10 -24.86 -18.99
C TRP A 337 -3.97 -25.84 -17.83
N GLY A 338 -4.86 -25.72 -16.84
CA GLY A 338 -4.93 -26.62 -15.72
C GLY A 338 -5.27 -28.07 -16.11
N ASN A 339 -5.87 -28.34 -17.27
CA ASN A 339 -6.15 -29.70 -17.74
C ASN A 339 -5.14 -30.21 -18.77
N MET A 340 -4.21 -29.37 -19.19
CA MET A 340 -3.22 -29.68 -20.21
C MET A 340 -2.00 -30.37 -19.59
N PRO A 341 -1.47 -31.45 -20.20
CA PRO A 341 -0.21 -32.02 -19.75
C PRO A 341 0.92 -31.02 -19.99
N LEU A 342 1.92 -31.02 -19.11
CA LEU A 342 2.94 -29.96 -19.05
C LEU A 342 3.69 -29.75 -20.38
N ASN A 343 3.96 -30.83 -21.12
CA ASN A 343 4.60 -30.80 -22.43
C ASN A 343 3.78 -30.01 -23.47
N GLU A 344 2.46 -30.13 -23.46
CA GLU A 344 1.56 -29.38 -24.34
C GLU A 344 1.41 -27.92 -23.87
N LEU A 345 1.37 -27.71 -22.54
CA LEU A 345 1.24 -26.38 -21.96
C LEU A 345 2.45 -25.49 -22.30
N ILE A 346 3.65 -26.06 -22.30
CA ILE A 346 4.88 -25.34 -22.69
C ILE A 346 4.81 -24.87 -24.14
N VAL A 347 4.24 -25.69 -25.04
CA VAL A 347 4.04 -25.30 -26.46
C VAL A 347 3.05 -24.15 -26.59
N GLU A 348 1.98 -24.14 -25.78
CA GLU A 348 0.99 -23.04 -25.80
C GLU A 348 1.52 -21.75 -25.15
N LEU A 349 2.38 -21.83 -24.13
CA LEU A 349 2.93 -20.67 -23.42
C LEU A 349 4.17 -20.06 -24.09
N ILE A 350 4.96 -20.87 -24.78
CA ILE A 350 6.22 -20.46 -25.41
C ILE A 350 6.17 -20.79 -26.91
N PRO A 351 5.68 -19.86 -27.75
CA PRO A 351 5.58 -20.08 -29.19
C PRO A 351 6.94 -20.25 -29.87
N ASP A 352 7.97 -19.60 -29.34
CA ASP A 352 9.33 -19.63 -29.89
C ASP A 352 10.04 -20.98 -29.60
N SER A 353 10.49 -21.67 -30.66
CA SER A 353 11.11 -22.99 -30.55
C SER A 353 12.46 -22.95 -29.82
N SER A 354 13.27 -21.91 -30.02
CA SER A 354 14.59 -21.79 -29.38
C SER A 354 14.48 -21.62 -27.86
N SER A 355 13.45 -20.91 -27.41
CA SER A 355 13.13 -20.72 -26.00
C SER A 355 12.59 -22.00 -25.36
N ARG A 356 11.82 -22.81 -26.11
CA ARG A 356 11.36 -24.13 -25.67
C ARG A 356 12.51 -25.13 -25.50
N GLU A 357 13.47 -25.15 -26.43
CA GLU A 357 14.65 -26.01 -26.36
C GLU A 357 15.49 -25.69 -25.13
N ARG A 358 15.78 -24.40 -24.89
CA ARG A 358 16.54 -23.96 -23.71
C ARG A 358 15.85 -24.28 -22.39
N TYR A 359 14.52 -24.16 -22.33
CA TYR A 359 13.73 -24.56 -21.16
C TYR A 359 13.81 -26.08 -20.94
N SER A 360 13.73 -26.87 -22.01
CA SER A 360 13.83 -28.33 -21.96
C SER A 360 15.22 -28.80 -21.50
N GLU A 361 16.30 -28.14 -21.95
CA GLU A 361 17.67 -28.40 -21.50
C GLU A 361 17.87 -28.13 -20.01
N LEU A 362 17.29 -27.03 -19.49
CA LEU A 362 17.43 -26.64 -18.09
C LEU A 362 16.59 -27.48 -17.13
N THR A 363 15.43 -27.98 -17.59
CA THR A 363 14.43 -28.62 -16.72
C THR A 363 14.28 -30.13 -16.93
N GLY A 364 14.80 -30.67 -18.05
CA GLY A 364 14.66 -32.07 -18.43
C GLY A 364 13.25 -32.46 -18.92
N VAL A 365 12.33 -31.51 -19.02
CA VAL A 365 10.96 -31.73 -19.54
C VAL A 365 11.01 -31.74 -21.07
N LYS A 366 10.60 -32.84 -21.70
CA LYS A 366 10.54 -32.96 -23.16
C LYS A 366 9.21 -32.43 -23.70
N SER A 367 9.25 -31.46 -24.61
CA SER A 367 8.10 -31.13 -25.47
C SER A 367 7.96 -32.22 -26.53
N ASN A 368 6.78 -32.84 -26.66
CA ASN A 368 6.55 -33.88 -27.67
C ASN A 368 6.40 -33.24 -29.07
N GLU A 369 7.51 -33.01 -29.74
CA GLU A 369 7.58 -32.97 -31.20
C GLU A 369 8.75 -33.87 -31.64
N ASP A 370 8.53 -35.18 -31.48
CA ASP A 370 8.98 -36.23 -32.41
C ASP A 370 7.74 -37.08 -32.77
#